data_AF-A0A6S6R4M6-F1
#
_entry.id   AF-A0A6S6R4M6-F1
#
_cell.length_a   1.000
_cell.length_b   1.000
_cell.length_c   1.000
_cell.angle_alpha   90.00
_cell.angle_beta   90.00
_cell.angle_gamma   90.00
#
_symmetry.space_group_name_H-M   'P 1'
#
loop_
_entity.id
_entity.type
_entity.pdbx_description
1 polymer ?
#
loop_
_entity_poly.entity_id
_entity_poly.type
_entity_poly.pdbx_seq_one_letter_code
_entity_poly.pdbx_strand_id
1 'polypeptide(L)'
;MKSKLLIGGLGICLLLSTLSPVTANASMVLLPPSESIIRPMLTYIAKANCNLTIDSNGTAHIESSVIGYSSVTQINISASLQQYKNGYWYSLQTFNVTDYSDYASLYETKAVSKGYKYRVSVTVTAQSKSSSETVSLKSGETTY
;
A
#
# COMPACT_ATOMS: atom_id res chain seq x y z
N MET A 1 55.77 53.82 35.08
CA MET A 1 54.28 53.87 35.03
C MET A 1 53.87 55.22 34.46
N LYS A 2 53.47 55.28 33.17
CA LYS A 2 52.77 56.40 32.47
C LYS A 2 52.89 56.22 30.94
N SER A 3 51.74 56.12 30.24
CA SER A 3 51.40 56.74 28.94
C SER A 3 50.10 56.08 28.43
N LYS A 4 48.92 56.71 28.56
CA LYS A 4 48.27 57.75 27.72
C LYS A 4 47.94 57.32 26.28
N LEU A 5 46.63 57.43 25.98
CA LEU A 5 45.92 57.27 24.71
C LEU A 5 46.44 58.15 23.55
N LEU A 6 46.17 57.71 22.31
CA LEU A 6 45.84 58.49 21.09
C LEU A 6 45.28 57.47 20.06
N ILE A 7 43.97 57.31 19.83
CA ILE A 7 43.03 58.08 18.98
C ILE A 7 43.59 58.46 17.59
N GLY A 8 43.02 57.86 16.54
CA GLY A 8 43.19 58.27 15.15
C GLY A 8 42.34 57.39 14.22
N GLY A 9 41.10 57.80 13.98
CA GLY A 9 40.21 57.14 13.02
C GLY A 9 40.45 57.61 11.58
N LEU A 10 40.20 56.71 10.64
CA LEU A 10 39.97 56.94 9.20
C LEU A 10 39.28 55.63 8.74
N GLY A 11 38.07 55.60 8.20
CA GLY A 11 37.59 56.38 7.08
C GLY A 11 37.14 55.39 6.01
N ILE A 12 35.84 55.07 6.06
CA ILE A 12 34.92 54.60 5.00
C ILE A 12 35.53 54.22 3.63
N CYS A 13 35.21 53.02 3.14
CA CYS A 13 34.95 52.76 1.71
C CYS A 13 34.26 51.40 1.54
N LEU A 14 32.92 51.42 1.61
CA LEU A 14 32.08 50.36 1.05
C LEU A 14 32.26 50.37 -0.47
N LEU A 15 32.80 49.29 -1.04
CA LEU A 15 32.64 48.97 -2.45
C LEU A 15 31.68 47.80 -2.58
N LEU A 16 30.46 48.14 -3.02
CA LEU A 16 29.40 47.22 -3.37
C LEU A 16 29.84 46.38 -4.59
N SER A 17 30.11 45.10 -4.39
CA SER A 17 30.12 44.12 -5.47
C SER A 17 28.69 43.60 -5.66
N THR A 18 27.99 44.13 -6.66
CA THR A 18 26.70 43.59 -7.10
C THR A 18 26.94 42.22 -7.74
N LEU A 19 26.72 41.17 -6.96
CA LEU A 19 26.61 39.81 -7.47
C LEU A 19 25.37 39.75 -8.38
N SER A 20 25.59 39.76 -9.68
CA SER A 20 24.52 39.47 -10.64
C SER A 20 24.20 37.98 -10.54
N PRO A 21 22.93 37.57 -10.35
CA PRO A 21 22.60 36.15 -10.29
C PRO A 21 22.82 35.52 -11.68
N VAL A 22 23.73 34.54 -11.76
CA VAL A 22 23.81 33.62 -12.89
C VAL A 22 22.59 32.71 -12.82
N THR A 23 21.72 32.78 -13.83
CA THR A 23 20.61 31.83 -13.97
C THR A 23 21.03 30.68 -14.88
N ALA A 24 21.15 29.48 -14.32
CA ALA A 24 21.33 28.25 -15.09
C ALA A 24 19.97 27.79 -15.62
N ASN A 25 19.76 27.85 -16.94
CA ASN A 25 18.53 27.35 -17.55
C ASN A 25 18.73 25.88 -17.96
N ALA A 26 18.36 24.96 -17.08
CA ALA A 26 18.31 23.54 -17.42
C ALA A 26 17.02 23.23 -18.19
N SER A 27 17.12 22.98 -19.50
CA SER A 27 16.00 22.42 -20.27
C SER A 27 15.86 20.94 -19.90
N MET A 28 14.97 20.65 -18.96
CA MET A 28 14.61 19.29 -18.59
C MET A 28 13.74 18.71 -19.72
N VAL A 29 14.29 17.78 -20.50
CA VAL A 29 13.49 16.95 -21.41
C VAL A 29 12.66 16.03 -20.52
N LEU A 30 11.38 16.37 -20.34
CA LEU A 30 10.40 15.48 -19.70
C LEU A 30 10.16 14.31 -20.65
N LEU A 31 10.91 13.22 -20.46
CA LEU A 31 10.49 11.93 -20.99
C LEU A 31 9.13 11.62 -20.35
N PRO A 32 8.11 11.22 -21.13
CA PRO A 32 6.87 10.75 -20.54
C PRO A 32 7.22 9.63 -19.55
N PRO A 33 6.65 9.62 -18.35
CA PRO A 33 6.90 8.55 -17.40
C PRO A 33 6.53 7.24 -18.08
N SER A 34 7.52 6.41 -18.40
CA SER A 34 7.25 5.02 -18.73
C SER A 34 6.66 4.42 -17.46
N GLU A 35 5.36 4.12 -17.46
CA GLU A 35 4.70 3.42 -16.37
C GLU A 35 5.23 1.98 -16.27
N SER A 36 6.45 1.84 -15.74
CA SER A 36 6.94 0.58 -15.24
C SER A 36 6.17 0.30 -13.95
N ILE A 37 5.03 -0.36 -14.09
CA ILE A 37 4.29 -0.87 -12.93
C ILE A 37 5.16 -1.96 -12.32
N ILE A 38 5.90 -1.63 -11.25
CA ILE A 38 6.63 -2.60 -10.45
C ILE A 38 5.58 -3.54 -9.85
N ARG A 39 5.57 -4.81 -10.28
CA ARG A 39 4.76 -5.87 -9.69
C ARG A 39 5.64 -6.71 -8.77
N PRO A 40 5.16 -7.12 -7.58
CA PRO A 40 5.88 -8.08 -6.77
C PRO A 40 6.08 -9.37 -7.58
N MET A 41 7.33 -9.85 -7.65
CA MET A 41 7.61 -11.17 -8.19
C MET A 41 7.49 -12.17 -7.05
N LEU A 42 6.30 -12.78 -6.95
CA LEU A 42 5.98 -13.73 -5.90
C LEU A 42 6.67 -15.07 -6.19
N THR A 43 7.36 -15.61 -5.19
CA THR A 43 8.15 -16.85 -5.32
C THR A 43 7.29 -18.09 -5.12
N TYR A 44 6.26 -18.00 -4.27
CA TYR A 44 5.44 -19.15 -3.89
C TYR A 44 4.00 -19.03 -4.39
N ILE A 45 3.50 -17.82 -4.60
CA ILE A 45 2.13 -17.59 -5.06
C ILE A 45 2.11 -17.32 -6.57
N ALA A 46 1.49 -18.21 -7.34
CA ALA A 46 1.29 -18.03 -8.78
C ALA A 46 0.10 -17.10 -9.08
N LYS A 47 -0.98 -17.22 -8.30
CA LYS A 47 -2.18 -16.38 -8.43
C LYS A 47 -2.88 -16.26 -7.09
N ALA A 48 -3.38 -15.06 -6.79
CA ALA A 48 -4.31 -14.81 -5.70
C ALA A 48 -5.41 -13.87 -6.18
N ASN A 49 -6.66 -14.16 -5.83
CA ASN A 49 -7.81 -13.31 -6.14
C ASN A 49 -8.76 -13.23 -4.96
N CYS A 50 -9.52 -12.13 -4.91
CA CYS A 50 -10.62 -11.95 -3.99
C CYS A 50 -11.75 -11.19 -4.66
N ASN A 51 -12.98 -11.54 -4.34
CA ASN A 51 -14.18 -10.91 -4.85
C ASN A 51 -15.20 -10.70 -3.73
N LEU A 52 -16.03 -9.68 -3.90
CA LEU A 52 -17.17 -9.40 -3.05
C LEU A 52 -18.37 -9.08 -3.94
N THR A 53 -19.46 -9.81 -3.72
CA THR A 53 -20.78 -9.44 -4.25
C THR A 53 -21.77 -9.32 -3.10
N ILE A 54 -22.82 -8.54 -3.27
CA ILE A 54 -23.91 -8.43 -2.30
C ILE A 54 -25.22 -8.59 -3.06
N ASP A 55 -26.05 -9.53 -2.63
CA ASP A 55 -27.35 -9.77 -3.24
C ASP A 55 -28.39 -8.68 -2.86
N SER A 56 -29.58 -8.74 -3.45
CA SER A 56 -30.66 -7.79 -3.16
C SER A 56 -31.21 -7.87 -1.73
N ASN A 57 -30.93 -8.95 -1.01
CA ASN A 57 -31.35 -9.18 0.37
C ASN A 57 -30.30 -8.71 1.39
N GLY A 58 -29.10 -8.35 0.94
CA GLY A 58 -28.01 -7.89 1.80
C GLY A 58 -27.13 -9.02 2.29
N THR A 59 -27.12 -10.15 1.59
CA THR A 59 -26.15 -11.21 1.81
C THR A 59 -24.89 -10.85 1.04
N ALA A 60 -23.82 -10.53 1.77
CA ALA A 60 -22.49 -10.42 1.19
C ALA A 60 -21.94 -11.83 0.93
N HIS A 61 -21.42 -12.06 -0.28
CA HIS A 61 -20.70 -13.26 -0.69
C HIS A 61 -19.23 -12.92 -0.84
N ILE A 62 -18.41 -13.54 0.02
CA ILE A 62 -16.97 -13.33 0.14
C ILE A 62 -16.28 -14.51 -0.52
N GLU A 63 -15.46 -14.22 -1.54
CA GLU A 63 -14.74 -15.23 -2.30
C GLU A 63 -13.25 -14.92 -2.34
N SER A 64 -12.42 -15.95 -2.14
CA SER A 64 -10.99 -15.86 -2.41
C SER A 64 -10.46 -17.21 -2.87
N SER A 65 -9.50 -17.18 -3.79
CA SER A 65 -8.75 -18.38 -4.17
C SER A 65 -7.29 -18.05 -4.42
N VAL A 66 -6.45 -19.03 -4.13
CA VAL A 66 -4.99 -18.93 -4.24
C VAL A 66 -4.49 -20.19 -4.92
N ILE A 67 -3.60 -19.98 -5.88
CA ILE A 67 -2.80 -21.03 -6.52
C ILE A 67 -1.34 -20.72 -6.20
N GLY A 68 -0.71 -21.61 -5.46
CA GLY A 68 0.72 -21.65 -5.23
C GLY A 68 1.45 -22.38 -6.37
N TYR A 69 2.76 -22.22 -6.42
CA TYR A 69 3.61 -23.08 -7.24
C TYR A 69 3.81 -24.45 -6.57
N SER A 70 4.28 -25.45 -7.33
CA SER A 70 4.48 -26.84 -6.87
C SER A 70 5.34 -27.05 -5.62
N SER A 71 6.12 -26.05 -5.20
CA SER A 71 6.91 -26.09 -3.97
C SER A 71 6.12 -25.74 -2.70
N VAL A 72 4.90 -25.22 -2.86
CA VAL A 72 3.98 -24.88 -1.77
C VAL A 72 3.37 -26.15 -1.20
N THR A 73 3.34 -26.22 0.13
CA THR A 73 2.80 -27.35 0.89
C THR A 73 1.62 -26.96 1.76
N GLN A 74 1.42 -25.66 1.98
CA GLN A 74 0.31 -25.14 2.78
C GLN A 74 -0.01 -23.71 2.34
N ILE A 75 -1.31 -23.39 2.30
CA ILE A 75 -1.82 -22.05 2.07
C ILE A 75 -2.77 -21.68 3.21
N ASN A 76 -2.61 -20.46 3.71
CA ASN A 76 -3.52 -19.86 4.69
C ASN A 76 -4.16 -18.63 4.07
N ILE A 77 -5.49 -18.55 4.08
CA ILE A 77 -6.28 -17.40 3.63
C ILE A 77 -6.97 -16.80 4.84
N SER A 78 -6.80 -15.49 5.06
CA SER A 78 -7.55 -14.71 6.04
C SER A 78 -8.30 -13.60 5.34
N ALA A 79 -9.63 -13.69 5.27
CA ALA A 79 -10.50 -12.75 4.56
C ALA A 79 -11.36 -11.95 5.54
N SER A 80 -11.16 -10.64 5.58
CA SER A 80 -11.91 -9.70 6.41
C SER A 80 -12.94 -8.94 5.57
N LEU A 81 -14.22 -9.14 5.86
CA LEU A 81 -15.30 -8.28 5.36
C LEU A 81 -15.23 -6.95 6.11
N GLN A 82 -15.08 -5.85 5.37
CA GLN A 82 -14.94 -4.51 5.91
C GLN A 82 -16.10 -3.62 5.48
N GLN A 83 -16.53 -2.76 6.39
CA GLN A 83 -17.56 -1.75 6.17
C GLN A 83 -16.96 -0.35 6.35
N TYR A 84 -17.25 0.57 5.42
CA TYR A 84 -16.80 1.95 5.52
C TYR A 84 -17.79 2.77 6.38
N LYS A 85 -17.28 3.38 7.46
CA LYS A 85 -18.04 4.30 8.34
C LYS A 85 -17.15 5.44 8.77
N ASN A 86 -17.68 6.66 8.85
CA ASN A 86 -17.00 7.80 9.48
C ASN A 86 -15.56 8.06 8.99
N GLY A 87 -15.26 7.80 7.72
CA GLY A 87 -13.92 7.99 7.15
C GLY A 87 -13.01 6.76 7.18
N TYR A 88 -13.40 5.68 7.86
CA TYR A 88 -12.56 4.51 8.11
C TYR A 88 -13.21 3.19 7.70
N TRP A 89 -12.37 2.19 7.41
CA TRP A 89 -12.80 0.81 7.18
C TRP A 89 -12.78 0.03 8.48
N TYR A 90 -13.90 -0.57 8.86
CA TYR A 90 -14.05 -1.40 10.06
C TYR A 90 -14.26 -2.85 9.65
N SER A 91 -13.52 -3.78 10.27
CA SER A 91 -13.76 -5.22 10.09
C SER A 91 -15.07 -5.60 10.76
N LEU A 92 -15.99 -6.21 10.01
CA LEU A 92 -17.21 -6.81 10.54
C LEU A 92 -16.99 -8.24 10.98
N GLN A 93 -16.27 -9.00 10.15
CA GLN A 93 -15.97 -10.40 10.41
C GLN A 93 -14.75 -10.80 9.60
N THR A 94 -13.94 -11.69 10.18
CA THR A 94 -12.80 -12.33 9.51
C THR A 94 -13.04 -13.82 9.44
N PHE A 95 -12.83 -14.38 8.26
CA PHE A 95 -12.91 -15.79 7.96
C PHE A 95 -11.51 -16.31 7.65
N ASN A 96 -11.23 -17.56 8.02
CA ASN A 96 -9.91 -18.15 7.82
C ASN A 96 -10.04 -19.56 7.24
N VAL A 97 -9.17 -19.89 6.29
CA VAL A 97 -9.00 -21.24 5.76
C VAL A 97 -7.51 -21.57 5.77
N THR A 98 -7.20 -22.80 6.17
CA THR A 98 -5.88 -23.41 6.00
C THR A 98 -6.05 -24.66 5.17
N ASP A 99 -5.32 -24.75 4.07
CA ASP A 99 -5.26 -25.94 3.22
C ASP A 99 -3.81 -26.45 3.15
N TYR A 100 -3.62 -27.77 3.22
CA TYR A 100 -2.31 -28.42 3.13
C TYR A 100 -2.03 -28.86 1.70
N SER A 101 -2.18 -27.90 0.78
CA SER A 101 -2.09 -28.05 -0.66
C SER A 101 -1.46 -26.80 -1.28
N ASP A 102 -1.14 -26.86 -2.57
CA ASP A 102 -0.77 -25.71 -3.39
C ASP A 102 -1.99 -24.92 -3.88
N TYR A 103 -3.19 -25.33 -3.51
CA TYR A 103 -4.44 -24.61 -3.79
C TYR A 103 -5.25 -24.42 -2.52
N ALA A 104 -5.87 -23.25 -2.37
CA ALA A 104 -6.87 -22.99 -1.34
C ALA A 104 -7.96 -22.07 -1.87
N SER A 105 -9.17 -22.25 -1.36
CA SER A 105 -10.32 -21.37 -1.63
C SER A 105 -11.13 -21.12 -0.37
N LEU A 106 -11.74 -19.93 -0.31
CA LEU A 106 -12.65 -19.50 0.74
C LEU A 106 -13.92 -18.96 0.08
N TYR A 107 -15.07 -19.48 0.51
CA TYR A 107 -16.40 -18.97 0.15
C TYR A 107 -17.21 -18.82 1.43
N GLU A 108 -17.59 -17.60 1.77
CA GLU A 108 -18.32 -17.30 3.00
C GLU A 108 -19.42 -16.28 2.75
N THR A 109 -20.43 -16.27 3.62
CA THR A 109 -21.53 -15.32 3.52
C THR A 109 -21.79 -14.57 4.82
N LYS A 110 -22.25 -13.32 4.70
CA LYS A 110 -22.58 -12.49 5.85
C LYS A 110 -23.69 -11.49 5.52
N ALA A 111 -24.72 -11.43 6.35
CA ALA A 111 -25.73 -10.37 6.26
C ALA A 111 -25.10 -9.00 6.61
N VAL A 112 -25.41 -7.99 5.82
CA VAL A 112 -24.94 -6.61 5.97
C VAL A 112 -26.08 -5.60 5.99
N SER A 113 -25.81 -4.41 6.53
CA SER A 113 -26.80 -3.33 6.64
C SER A 113 -26.81 -2.45 5.40
N LYS A 114 -27.98 -1.92 5.04
CA LYS A 114 -28.09 -0.95 3.94
C LYS A 114 -27.46 0.40 4.27
N GLY A 115 -27.08 1.14 3.23
CA GLY A 115 -26.56 2.51 3.31
C GLY A 115 -25.05 2.62 3.50
N TYR A 116 -24.27 1.57 3.21
CA TYR A 116 -22.83 1.55 3.42
C TYR A 116 -22.04 1.00 2.24
N LYS A 117 -20.74 1.29 2.22
CA LYS A 117 -19.78 0.66 1.31
C LYS A 117 -19.08 -0.50 2.00
N TYR A 118 -18.84 -1.56 1.23
CA TYR A 118 -18.22 -2.80 1.67
C TYR A 118 -17.06 -3.17 0.76
N ARG A 119 -16.07 -3.85 1.34
CA ARG A 119 -15.00 -4.52 0.60
C ARG A 119 -14.51 -5.73 1.38
N VAL A 120 -13.78 -6.62 0.73
CA VAL A 120 -13.03 -7.67 1.40
C VAL A 120 -11.55 -7.33 1.35
N SER A 121 -10.86 -7.46 2.48
CA SER A 121 -9.41 -7.40 2.58
C SER A 121 -8.91 -8.80 2.92
N VAL A 122 -8.11 -9.38 2.03
CA VAL A 122 -7.57 -10.74 2.21
C VAL A 122 -6.07 -10.68 2.42
N THR A 123 -5.58 -11.45 3.38
CA THR A 123 -4.17 -11.78 3.56
C THR A 123 -3.97 -13.26 3.27
N VAL A 124 -3.00 -13.58 2.43
CA VAL A 124 -2.66 -14.93 2.02
C VAL A 124 -1.23 -15.22 2.45
N THR A 125 -1.00 -16.37 3.06
CA THR A 125 0.35 -16.88 3.35
C THR A 125 0.53 -18.24 2.72
N ALA A 126 1.43 -18.34 1.74
CA ALA A 126 1.86 -19.60 1.14
C ALA A 126 3.16 -20.06 1.80
N GLN A 127 3.25 -21.34 2.14
CA GLN A 127 4.38 -21.94 2.84
C GLN A 127 4.96 -23.08 2.00
N SER A 128 6.28 -23.11 1.92
CA SER A 128 7.07 -24.24 1.48
C SER A 128 7.73 -24.91 2.69
N LYS A 129 8.47 -25.99 2.48
CA LYS A 129 9.17 -26.71 3.57
C LYS A 129 10.14 -25.83 4.38
N SER A 130 10.70 -24.77 3.79
CA SER A 130 11.78 -23.99 4.40
C SER A 130 11.51 -22.48 4.50
N SER A 131 10.43 -21.99 3.89
CA SER A 131 10.14 -20.54 3.83
C SER A 131 8.67 -20.29 3.55
N SER A 132 8.24 -19.04 3.74
CA SER A 132 6.88 -18.58 3.50
C SER A 132 6.86 -17.22 2.80
N GLU A 133 5.78 -16.95 2.09
CA GLU A 133 5.50 -15.67 1.46
C GLU A 133 4.09 -15.22 1.82
N THR A 134 3.92 -13.92 2.07
CA THR A 134 2.63 -13.33 2.41
C THR A 134 2.30 -12.18 1.46
N VAL A 135 1.08 -12.17 0.96
CA VAL A 135 0.54 -11.08 0.13
C VAL A 135 -0.82 -10.64 0.67
N SER A 136 -1.15 -9.36 0.50
CA SER A 136 -2.47 -8.83 0.81
C SER A 136 -3.12 -8.25 -0.42
N LEU A 137 -4.43 -8.49 -0.57
CA LEU A 137 -5.25 -8.05 -1.68
C LEU A 137 -6.59 -7.52 -1.16
N LYS A 138 -7.24 -6.68 -1.97
CA LYS A 138 -8.55 -6.11 -1.66
C LYS A 138 -9.47 -6.30 -2.86
N SER A 139 -10.75 -6.57 -2.59
CA SER A 139 -11.78 -6.55 -3.62
C SER A 139 -12.04 -5.11 -4.08
N GLY A 140 -12.83 -4.98 -5.16
CA GLY A 140 -13.55 -3.73 -5.41
C GLY A 140 -14.48 -3.38 -4.24
N GLU A 141 -14.90 -2.12 -4.20
CA GLU A 141 -15.89 -1.63 -3.25
C GLU A 141 -17.30 -1.82 -3.83
N THR A 142 -18.25 -2.22 -3.00
CA THR A 142 -19.66 -2.35 -3.37
C THR A 142 -20.54 -1.66 -2.33
N THR A 143 -21.65 -1.07 -2.77
CA THR A 143 -22.60 -0.38 -1.90
C THR A 143 -23.82 -1.26 -1.71
N TYR A 144 -24.32 -1.32 -0.48
CA TYR A 144 -25.61 -1.89 -0.12
C TYR A 144 -26.23 -1.01 0.95
#